data_AF-A0A955Y1Y8-F1
#
_entry.id   AF-A0A955Y1Y8-F1
#
_cell.length_a   1.000
_cell.length_b   1.000
_cell.length_c   1.000
_cell.angle_alpha   90.00
_cell.angle_beta   90.00
_cell.angle_gamma   90.00
#
_symmetry.space_group_name_H-M   'P 1'
#
loop_
_entity.id
_entity.type
_entity.pdbx_description
1 polymer ?
#
loop_
_entity_poly.entity_id
_entity_poly.type
_entity_poly.pdbx_seq_one_letter_code
_entity_poly.pdbx_strand_id
1 'polypeptide(L)'
;MIAVFFLTAIFNGQRTRGQIYLYAFYAFVGLATMGKGLLGFGLPGAMILLYLIVTREWGLLKRVELFRGVLVALFVGMPWYGAVLARHGGINGPFWQRFIIHDHFKRLASGVHQIDTGSFEHFIKWLGYGLFPWGAFVPGIFVRAFSGESTGSRSDAERAKTLLFIWFVIAFSLFTLSSTKFH
;
A
#
# COMPACT_ATOMS: atom_id res chain seq x y z
N MET A 1 11.85 -26.85 10.07
CA MET A 1 11.42 -26.61 11.47
C MET A 1 10.73 -25.24 11.66
N ILE A 2 11.25 -24.13 11.12
CA ILE A 2 10.64 -22.78 11.32
C ILE A 2 9.30 -22.60 10.57
N ALA A 3 9.17 -23.10 9.32
CA ALA A 3 7.90 -23.04 8.59
C ALA A 3 6.80 -23.90 9.24
N VAL A 4 7.18 -25.04 9.84
CA VAL A 4 6.27 -25.87 10.63
C VAL A 4 5.88 -25.14 11.91
N PHE A 5 6.82 -24.45 12.58
CA PHE A 5 6.53 -23.60 13.74
C PHE A 5 5.59 -22.44 13.39
N PHE A 6 5.79 -21.83 12.22
CA PHE A 6 4.97 -20.73 11.71
C PHE A 6 3.55 -21.20 11.37
N LEU A 7 3.42 -22.36 10.72
CA LEU A 7 2.15 -23.01 10.45
C LEU A 7 1.47 -23.46 11.75
N THR A 8 2.18 -24.10 12.67
CA THR A 8 1.62 -24.48 13.98
C THR A 8 1.27 -23.26 14.83
N ALA A 9 1.95 -22.13 14.69
CA ALA A 9 1.60 -20.87 15.37
C ALA A 9 0.38 -20.16 14.75
N ILE A 10 0.08 -20.43 13.48
CA ILE A 10 -1.16 -20.03 12.80
C ILE A 10 -2.32 -20.95 13.20
N PHE A 11 -2.08 -22.25 13.34
CA PHE A 11 -3.12 -23.26 13.58
C PHE A 11 -3.38 -23.60 15.07
N ASN A 12 -2.42 -23.40 15.99
CA ASN A 12 -2.63 -23.61 17.44
C ASN A 12 -3.26 -22.38 18.11
N GLY A 13 -4.57 -22.21 17.91
CA GLY A 13 -5.48 -22.26 19.05
C GLY A 13 -5.93 -21.00 19.78
N GLN A 14 -5.37 -19.79 19.59
CA GLN A 14 -5.93 -18.56 20.23
C GLN A 14 -5.77 -17.25 19.44
N ARG A 15 -5.60 -17.32 18.12
CA ARG A 15 -5.55 -16.08 17.33
C ARG A 15 -6.95 -15.59 16.98
N THR A 16 -7.28 -14.37 17.41
CA THR A 16 -8.51 -13.68 16.99
C THR A 16 -8.54 -13.57 15.47
N ARG A 17 -9.73 -13.66 14.87
CA ARG A 17 -9.93 -13.54 13.39
C ARG A 17 -9.15 -12.35 12.79
N GLY A 18 -9.04 -11.24 13.52
CA GLY A 18 -8.27 -10.06 13.13
C GLY A 18 -6.78 -10.31 12.89
N GLN A 19 -6.14 -11.19 13.65
CA GLN A 19 -4.71 -11.50 13.46
C GLN A 19 -4.46 -12.34 12.20
N ILE A 20 -5.40 -13.20 11.81
CA ILE A 20 -5.32 -13.97 10.57
C ILE A 20 -5.40 -13.01 9.37
N TYR A 21 -6.37 -12.10 9.38
CA TYR A 21 -6.48 -11.07 8.33
C TYR A 21 -5.25 -10.17 8.26
N LEU A 22 -4.65 -9.86 9.40
CA LEU A 22 -3.42 -9.06 9.47
C LEU A 22 -2.23 -9.80 8.82
N TYR A 23 -2.04 -11.08 9.07
CA TYR A 23 -1.00 -11.87 8.40
C TYR A 23 -1.27 -12.11 6.92
N ALA A 24 -2.53 -12.31 6.54
CA ALA A 24 -2.92 -12.35 5.14
C ALA A 24 -2.57 -11.02 4.44
N PHE A 25 -2.86 -9.88 5.07
CA PHE A 25 -2.47 -8.56 4.57
C PHE A 25 -0.95 -8.48 4.34
N TYR A 26 -0.13 -8.86 5.31
CA TYR A 26 1.33 -8.85 5.14
C TYR A 26 1.84 -9.80 4.05
N ALA A 27 1.21 -10.97 3.90
CA ALA A 27 1.51 -11.88 2.79
C ALA A 27 1.18 -11.22 1.43
N PHE A 28 0.04 -10.55 1.31
CA PHE A 28 -0.32 -9.79 0.12
C PHE A 28 0.62 -8.61 -0.14
N VAL A 29 1.12 -7.93 0.90
CA VAL A 29 2.17 -6.91 0.75
C VAL A 29 3.46 -7.51 0.17
N GLY A 30 3.86 -8.70 0.64
CA GLY A 30 4.99 -9.45 0.08
C GLY A 30 4.79 -9.78 -1.40
N LEU A 31 3.61 -10.29 -1.77
CA LEU A 31 3.23 -10.59 -3.16
C LEU A 31 3.16 -9.34 -4.04
N ALA A 32 2.58 -8.25 -3.53
CA ALA A 32 2.51 -6.97 -4.23
C ALA A 32 3.90 -6.38 -4.48
N THR A 33 4.81 -6.54 -3.52
CA THR A 33 6.21 -6.14 -3.66
C THR A 33 6.89 -6.95 -4.76
N MET A 34 6.63 -8.25 -4.84
CA MET A 34 7.14 -9.09 -5.93
C MET A 34 6.58 -8.67 -7.29
N GLY A 35 5.31 -8.28 -7.38
CA GLY A 35 4.67 -7.88 -8.64
C GLY A 35 5.02 -6.46 -9.12
N LYS A 36 5.19 -5.49 -8.21
CA LYS A 36 5.41 -4.07 -8.56
C LYS A 36 6.71 -3.47 -8.01
N GLY A 37 7.57 -4.24 -7.38
CA GLY A 37 8.77 -3.75 -6.73
C GLY A 37 8.49 -2.98 -5.43
N LEU A 38 9.33 -2.01 -5.10
CA LEU A 38 9.29 -1.28 -3.81
C LEU A 38 7.95 -0.56 -3.57
N LEU A 39 7.23 -0.21 -4.64
CA LEU A 39 5.90 0.42 -4.55
C LEU A 39 4.85 -0.48 -3.89
N GLY A 40 4.97 -1.80 -4.01
CA GLY A 40 4.06 -2.75 -3.37
C GLY A 40 4.13 -2.71 -1.83
N PHE A 41 5.29 -2.35 -1.27
CA PHE A 41 5.48 -2.08 0.14
C PHE A 41 5.24 -0.59 0.49
N GLY A 42 5.69 0.32 -0.39
CA GLY A 42 5.61 1.76 -0.18
C GLY A 42 4.19 2.28 -0.02
N LEU A 43 3.24 1.79 -0.81
CA LEU A 43 1.82 2.18 -0.73
C LEU A 43 1.17 1.85 0.62
N PRO A 44 1.12 0.58 1.06
CA PRO A 44 0.54 0.23 2.35
C PRO A 44 1.31 0.86 3.52
N GLY A 45 2.64 1.02 3.41
CA GLY A 45 3.44 1.75 4.38
C GLY A 45 3.04 3.22 4.50
N ALA A 46 2.92 3.92 3.37
CA ALA A 46 2.48 5.32 3.31
C ALA A 46 1.06 5.49 3.87
N MET A 47 0.15 4.55 3.58
CA MET A 47 -1.20 4.57 4.14
C MET A 47 -1.21 4.48 5.67
N ILE A 48 -0.46 3.53 6.24
CA ILE A 48 -0.36 3.36 7.69
C ILE A 48 0.27 4.61 8.33
N LEU A 49 1.34 5.13 7.74
CA LEU A 49 2.02 6.34 8.24
C LEU A 49 1.09 7.55 8.22
N LEU A 50 0.40 7.82 7.10
CA LEU A 50 -0.51 8.95 7.01
C LEU A 50 -1.69 8.79 7.96
N TYR A 51 -2.21 7.57 8.13
CA TYR A 51 -3.24 7.28 9.11
C TYR A 51 -2.78 7.57 10.53
N LEU A 52 -1.57 7.16 10.90
CA LEU A 52 -1.00 7.44 12.22
C LEU A 52 -0.78 8.95 12.44
N ILE A 53 -0.35 9.68 11.42
CA ILE A 53 -0.17 11.14 11.51
C ILE A 53 -1.52 11.85 11.72
N VAL A 54 -2.54 11.46 10.96
CA VAL A 54 -3.89 12.07 11.02
C VAL A 54 -4.62 11.69 12.31
N THR A 55 -4.55 10.43 12.73
CA THR A 55 -5.26 9.95 13.93
C THR A 55 -4.49 10.16 15.23
N ARG A 56 -3.16 10.34 15.14
CA ARG A 56 -2.21 10.38 16.27
C ARG A 56 -2.23 9.14 17.17
N GLU A 57 -2.79 8.03 16.68
CA GLU A 57 -2.95 6.78 17.43
C GLU A 57 -1.72 5.87 17.31
N TRP A 58 -0.56 6.31 17.81
CA TRP A 58 0.70 5.55 17.75
C TRP A 58 0.63 4.17 18.43
N GLY A 59 -0.30 3.97 19.37
CA GLY A 59 -0.58 2.67 19.98
C GLY A 59 -1.04 1.60 18.99
N LEU A 60 -1.54 2.00 17.81
CA LEU A 60 -1.92 1.08 16.74
C LEU A 60 -0.70 0.29 16.22
N LEU A 61 0.50 0.87 16.22
CA LEU A 61 1.74 0.18 15.78
C LEU A 61 2.01 -1.10 16.56
N LYS A 62 1.69 -1.11 17.86
CA LYS A 62 1.82 -2.31 18.70
C LYS A 62 0.75 -3.36 18.34
N ARG A 63 -0.46 -2.91 17.99
CA ARG A 63 -1.57 -3.80 17.59
C ARG A 63 -1.38 -4.42 16.21
N VAL A 64 -0.73 -3.72 15.28
CA VAL A 64 -0.45 -4.25 13.95
C VAL A 64 0.75 -5.21 13.89
N GLU A 65 1.41 -5.47 15.02
CA GLU A 65 2.55 -6.39 15.09
C GLU A 65 3.59 -6.16 13.98
N LEU A 66 3.94 -4.90 13.71
CA LEU A 66 4.69 -4.49 12.51
C LEU A 66 5.93 -5.36 12.24
N PHE A 67 6.70 -5.68 13.29
CA PHE A 67 7.88 -6.54 13.17
C PHE A 67 7.54 -7.94 12.65
N ARG A 68 6.52 -8.60 13.24
CA ARG A 68 6.08 -9.94 12.81
C ARG A 68 5.51 -9.90 11.40
N GLY A 69 4.73 -8.87 11.08
CA GLY A 69 4.17 -8.65 9.75
C GLY A 69 5.22 -8.46 8.66
N VAL A 70 6.22 -7.62 8.91
CA VAL A 70 7.34 -7.41 7.99
C VAL A 70 8.10 -8.71 7.76
N LEU A 71 8.31 -9.54 8.81
CA LEU A 71 8.92 -10.86 8.64
C LEU A 71 8.09 -11.77 7.73
N VAL A 72 6.76 -11.74 7.81
CA VAL A 72 5.89 -12.50 6.88
C VAL A 72 6.07 -12.00 5.44
N ALA A 73 6.02 -10.69 5.23
CA ALA A 73 6.16 -10.09 3.91
C ALA A 73 7.52 -10.41 3.29
N LEU A 74 8.59 -10.35 4.08
CA LEU A 74 9.94 -10.74 3.67
C LEU A 74 10.00 -12.24 3.37
N PHE A 75 9.46 -13.10 4.23
CA PHE A 75 9.47 -14.54 4.00
C PHE A 75 8.75 -14.93 2.70
N VAL A 76 7.68 -14.22 2.34
CA VAL A 76 6.93 -14.45 1.10
C VAL A 76 7.65 -13.88 -0.12
N GLY A 77 8.14 -12.64 -0.06
CA GLY A 77 8.72 -11.95 -1.22
C GLY A 77 10.21 -12.21 -1.45
N MET A 78 11.01 -12.30 -0.38
CA MET A 78 12.47 -12.36 -0.43
C MET A 78 13.05 -13.62 -1.08
N PRO A 79 12.43 -14.83 -1.04
CA PRO A 79 12.97 -16.00 -1.71
C PRO A 79 13.17 -15.81 -3.21
N TRP A 80 12.22 -15.13 -3.88
CA TRP A 80 12.34 -14.84 -5.31
C TRP A 80 13.49 -13.86 -5.60
N TYR A 81 13.59 -12.78 -4.81
CA TYR A 81 14.70 -11.83 -4.94
C TYR A 81 16.06 -12.49 -4.70
N GLY A 82 16.15 -13.38 -3.71
CA GLY A 82 17.35 -14.17 -3.43
C GLY A 82 17.74 -15.07 -4.62
N ALA A 83 16.77 -15.73 -5.25
CA ALA A 83 17.02 -16.57 -6.42
C ALA A 83 17.49 -15.77 -7.64
N VAL A 84 16.91 -14.58 -7.88
CA VAL A 84 17.34 -13.70 -8.98
C VAL A 84 18.75 -13.16 -8.72
N LEU A 85 19.03 -12.71 -7.50
CA LEU A 85 20.36 -12.23 -7.10
C LEU A 85 21.41 -13.33 -7.25
N ALA A 86 21.14 -14.56 -6.78
CA ALA A 86 22.07 -15.68 -6.93
C ALA A 86 22.36 -16.01 -8.40
N ARG A 87 21.38 -15.87 -9.30
CA ARG A 87 21.56 -16.14 -10.73
C ARG A 87 22.22 -14.99 -11.51
N HIS A 88 22.07 -13.74 -11.07
CA HIS A 88 22.44 -12.56 -11.85
C HIS A 88 23.62 -11.78 -11.25
N GLY A 89 24.52 -12.45 -10.52
CA GLY A 89 25.77 -11.86 -10.03
C GLY A 89 25.70 -11.14 -8.68
N GLY A 90 24.68 -11.42 -7.87
CA GLY A 90 24.53 -10.90 -6.51
C GLY A 90 24.17 -9.42 -6.45
N ILE A 91 24.45 -8.78 -5.31
CA ILE A 91 24.11 -7.37 -5.03
C ILE A 91 24.86 -6.39 -5.96
N ASN A 92 25.99 -6.80 -6.53
CA ASN A 92 26.74 -6.00 -7.52
C ASN A 92 26.37 -6.34 -8.97
N GLY A 93 25.41 -7.24 -9.17
CA GLY A 93 24.97 -7.68 -10.47
C GLY A 93 24.16 -6.63 -11.24
N PRO A 94 24.09 -6.75 -12.59
CA PRO A 94 23.37 -5.81 -13.44
C PRO A 94 21.87 -5.69 -13.08
N PHE A 95 21.27 -6.75 -12.52
CA PHE A 95 19.88 -6.72 -12.05
C PHE A 95 19.67 -5.76 -10.87
N TRP A 96 20.53 -5.80 -9.83
CA TRP A 96 20.35 -4.97 -8.63
C TRP A 96 20.57 -3.48 -8.94
N GLN A 97 21.60 -3.19 -9.73
CA GLN A 97 21.93 -1.82 -10.16
C GLN A 97 20.83 -1.21 -11.03
N ARG A 98 20.21 -1.98 -11.93
CA ARG A 98 19.12 -1.46 -12.76
C ARG A 98 17.80 -1.39 -11.99
N PHE A 99 17.40 -2.48 -11.34
CA PHE A 99 16.10 -2.60 -10.68
C PHE A 99 16.00 -1.64 -9.48
N ILE A 100 16.91 -1.69 -8.51
CA ILE A 100 16.78 -0.87 -7.29
C ILE A 100 17.28 0.56 -7.54
N ILE A 101 18.49 0.72 -8.07
CA ILE A 101 19.13 2.05 -8.15
C ILE A 101 18.56 2.88 -9.30
N HIS A 102 18.39 2.29 -10.49
CA HIS A 102 17.90 3.04 -11.66
C HIS A 102 16.37 3.18 -11.66
N ASP A 103 15.63 2.08 -11.53
CA ASP A 103 14.18 2.12 -11.73
C ASP A 103 13.39 2.60 -10.51
N HIS A 104 13.94 2.47 -9.30
CA HIS A 104 13.28 2.96 -8.08
C HIS A 104 13.90 4.27 -7.58
N PHE A 105 15.22 4.33 -7.34
CA PHE A 105 15.83 5.54 -6.79
C PHE A 105 15.97 6.67 -7.80
N LYS A 106 16.53 6.42 -9.00
CA LYS A 106 16.59 7.49 -10.02
C LYS A 106 15.20 7.89 -10.49
N ARG A 107 14.26 6.97 -10.67
CA ARG A 107 12.89 7.34 -11.05
C ARG A 107 12.15 8.15 -9.97
N LEU A 108 12.38 7.89 -8.68
CA LEU A 108 11.83 8.73 -7.59
C LEU A 108 12.55 10.08 -7.48
N ALA A 109 13.88 10.10 -7.58
CA ALA A 109 14.70 11.27 -7.25
C ALA A 109 14.96 12.20 -8.44
N SER A 110 15.04 11.66 -9.65
CA SER A 110 15.42 12.41 -10.86
C SER A 110 14.25 12.78 -11.76
N GLY A 111 13.01 12.74 -11.25
CA GLY A 111 11.80 13.26 -11.90
C GLY A 111 11.82 13.06 -13.41
N VAL A 112 11.68 11.82 -13.88
CA VAL A 112 11.86 11.47 -15.29
C VAL A 112 10.86 12.24 -16.16
N HIS A 113 11.38 13.34 -16.71
CA HIS A 113 10.99 14.10 -17.89
C HIS A 113 9.48 14.32 -18.05
N GLN A 114 9.07 15.58 -17.86
CA GLN A 114 7.74 16.14 -18.15
C GLN A 114 7.42 16.09 -19.66
N ILE A 115 7.43 14.92 -20.30
CA ILE A 115 7.20 14.84 -21.75
C ILE A 115 5.70 14.87 -22.07
N ASP A 116 4.81 14.54 -21.11
CA ASP A 116 3.37 14.52 -21.36
C ASP A 116 2.57 15.37 -20.37
N THR A 117 2.15 16.54 -20.88
CA THR A 117 1.22 17.49 -20.30
C THR A 117 -0.22 16.97 -20.30
N GLY A 118 -0.45 15.74 -19.82
CA GLY A 118 -1.79 15.29 -19.47
C GLY A 118 -2.23 15.99 -18.19
N SER A 119 -3.01 17.06 -18.30
CA SER A 119 -3.47 17.84 -17.15
C SER A 119 -4.32 16.99 -16.18
N PHE A 120 -4.60 17.52 -14.99
CA PHE A 120 -5.50 16.98 -13.95
C PHE A 120 -6.84 16.46 -14.52
N GLU A 121 -7.34 17.10 -15.60
CA GLU A 121 -8.54 16.71 -16.33
C GLU A 121 -8.52 15.30 -16.90
N HIS A 122 -7.37 14.81 -17.37
CA HIS A 122 -7.27 13.47 -17.98
C HIS A 122 -7.59 12.38 -16.96
N PHE A 123 -7.07 12.51 -15.73
CA PHE A 123 -7.37 11.58 -14.66
C PHE A 123 -8.83 11.66 -14.22
N ILE A 124 -9.40 12.87 -14.09
CA ILE A 124 -10.82 13.02 -13.76
C ILE A 124 -11.71 12.36 -14.81
N LYS A 125 -11.37 12.49 -16.09
CA LYS A 125 -12.14 11.88 -17.18
C LYS A 125 -12.15 10.35 -17.08
N TRP A 126 -10.99 9.71 -16.95
CA TRP A 126 -10.90 8.26 -16.78
C TRP A 126 -11.46 7.77 -15.46
N LEU A 127 -11.28 8.54 -14.38
CA LEU A 127 -11.88 8.27 -13.09
C LEU A 127 -13.41 8.32 -13.20
N GLY A 128 -13.97 9.26 -13.94
CA GLY A 128 -15.40 9.37 -14.22
C GLY A 128 -15.95 8.14 -14.95
N TYR A 129 -15.26 7.66 -15.99
CA TYR A 129 -15.64 6.41 -16.66
C TYR A 129 -15.51 5.20 -15.73
N GLY A 130 -14.43 5.11 -14.95
CA GLY A 130 -14.19 4.00 -14.03
C GLY A 130 -15.13 4.00 -12.81
N LEU A 131 -15.65 5.16 -12.41
CA LEU A 131 -16.64 5.31 -11.35
C LEU A 131 -18.07 5.23 -11.85
N PHE A 132 -18.36 5.19 -13.15
CA PHE A 132 -19.74 5.02 -13.60
C PHE A 132 -20.23 3.60 -13.23
N PRO A 133 -21.41 3.43 -12.59
CA PRO A 133 -22.42 4.43 -12.25
C PRO A 133 -22.28 5.08 -10.86
N TRP A 134 -21.37 4.56 -10.02
CA TRP A 134 -21.11 4.98 -8.64
C TRP A 134 -20.77 6.47 -8.45
N GLY A 135 -20.33 7.17 -9.50
CA GLY A 135 -20.13 8.62 -9.51
C GLY A 135 -21.37 9.40 -9.07
N ALA A 136 -22.58 8.87 -9.27
CA ALA A 136 -23.83 9.49 -8.82
C ALA A 136 -23.92 9.64 -7.28
N PHE A 137 -23.20 8.83 -6.51
CA PHE A 137 -23.22 8.88 -5.05
C PHE A 137 -22.21 9.89 -4.46
N VAL A 138 -21.30 10.43 -5.28
CA VAL A 138 -20.25 11.36 -4.84
C VAL A 138 -20.82 12.60 -4.13
N PRO A 139 -21.86 13.29 -4.65
CA PRO A 139 -22.47 14.42 -3.95
C PRO A 139 -23.06 14.03 -2.59
N GLY A 140 -23.67 12.85 -2.48
CA GLY A 140 -24.24 12.34 -1.22
C GLY A 140 -23.18 12.09 -0.15
N ILE A 141 -21.96 11.68 -0.55
CA ILE A 141 -20.82 11.52 0.36
C ILE A 141 -20.38 12.89 0.90
N PHE A 142 -20.29 13.92 0.05
CA PHE A 142 -19.92 15.27 0.49
C PHE A 142 -20.96 15.88 1.44
N VAL A 143 -22.25 15.78 1.11
CA VAL A 143 -23.33 16.27 1.99
C VAL A 143 -23.28 15.58 3.36
N ARG A 144 -23.01 14.27 3.40
CA ARG A 144 -22.85 13.53 4.66
C ARG A 144 -21.57 13.89 5.41
N ALA A 145 -20.49 14.22 4.71
CA ALA A 145 -19.23 14.64 5.33
C ALA A 145 -19.34 16.05 5.95
N PHE A 146 -20.10 16.96 5.33
CA PHE A 146 -20.30 18.35 5.78
C PHE A 146 -21.46 18.53 6.77
N SER A 147 -22.33 17.54 6.95
CA SER A 147 -23.48 17.62 7.89
C SER A 147 -23.09 17.47 9.37
N GLY A 148 -21.81 17.33 9.69
CA GLY A 148 -21.31 17.54 11.05
C GLY A 148 -21.77 16.51 12.08
N GLU A 149 -22.29 15.34 11.68
CA GLU A 149 -22.56 14.20 12.56
C GLU A 149 -21.24 13.59 13.06
N SER A 150 -20.58 14.32 13.97
CA SER A 150 -19.49 13.84 14.80
C SER A 150 -20.08 13.01 15.93
N THR A 151 -20.36 11.74 15.66
CA THR A 151 -20.67 10.78 16.72
C THR A 151 -19.42 10.56 17.56
N GLY A 152 -19.45 11.08 18.80
CA GLY A 152 -18.37 10.87 19.77
C GLY A 152 -18.09 9.37 19.95
N SER A 153 -16.79 9.05 20.03
CA SER A 153 -16.18 7.71 19.85
C SER A 153 -16.09 7.26 18.38
N ARG A 154 -14.85 7.21 17.87
CA ARG A 154 -14.51 6.65 16.55
C ARG A 154 -14.93 5.17 16.48
N SER A 155 -16.18 4.94 16.06
CA SER A 155 -16.68 3.63 15.66
C SER A 155 -15.73 3.01 14.62
N ASP A 156 -15.66 1.67 14.56
CA ASP A 156 -14.88 0.97 13.53
C ASP A 156 -15.24 1.44 12.11
N ALA A 157 -16.49 1.85 11.92
CA ALA A 157 -16.96 2.45 10.66
C ALA A 157 -16.29 3.81 10.36
N GLU A 158 -16.02 4.66 11.36
CA GLU A 158 -15.30 5.91 11.16
C GLU A 158 -13.82 5.67 10.87
N ARG A 159 -13.19 4.72 11.58
CA ARG A 159 -11.80 4.32 11.31
C ARG A 159 -11.64 3.79 9.89
N ALA A 160 -12.58 2.96 9.43
CA ALA A 160 -12.63 2.46 8.06
C ALA A 160 -12.83 3.61 7.04
N LYS A 161 -13.75 4.55 7.31
CA LYS A 161 -13.94 5.75 6.47
C LYS A 161 -12.65 6.57 6.36
N THR A 162 -11.95 6.82 7.47
CA THR A 162 -10.66 7.54 7.46
C THR A 162 -9.60 6.80 6.64
N LEU A 163 -9.50 5.48 6.79
CA LEU A 163 -8.57 4.67 5.99
C LEU A 163 -8.89 4.70 4.49
N LEU A 164 -10.17 4.61 4.12
CA LEU A 164 -10.62 4.71 2.73
C LEU A 164 -10.33 6.10 2.14
N PHE A 165 -10.54 7.16 2.91
CA PHE A 165 -10.21 8.51 2.50
C PHE A 165 -8.71 8.68 2.28
N ILE A 166 -7.88 8.18 3.20
CA ILE A 166 -6.42 8.19 3.07
C ILE A 166 -5.96 7.37 1.86
N TRP A 167 -6.55 6.20 1.64
CA TRP A 167 -6.29 5.39 0.45
C TRP A 167 -6.58 6.17 -0.82
N PHE A 168 -7.75 6.83 -0.89
CA PHE A 168 -8.13 7.65 -2.03
C PHE A 168 -7.14 8.79 -2.25
N VAL A 169 -6.79 9.54 -1.20
CA VAL A 169 -5.81 10.64 -1.29
C VAL A 169 -4.46 10.13 -1.79
N ILE A 170 -3.93 9.04 -1.23
CA ILE A 170 -2.63 8.50 -1.64
C ILE A 170 -2.68 7.98 -3.06
N ALA A 171 -3.69 7.20 -3.42
CA ALA A 171 -3.84 6.69 -4.79
C ALA A 171 -3.96 7.85 -5.78
N PHE A 172 -4.84 8.81 -5.49
CA PHE A 172 -5.05 9.99 -6.32
C PHE A 172 -3.78 10.82 -6.47
N SER A 173 -3.08 11.14 -5.37
CA SER A 173 -1.82 11.87 -5.40
C SER A 173 -0.73 11.11 -6.16
N LEU A 174 -0.61 9.80 -5.97
CA LEU A 174 0.39 8.98 -6.66
C LEU A 174 0.13 8.95 -8.17
N PHE A 175 -1.12 8.81 -8.62
CA PHE A 175 -1.45 8.88 -10.04
C PHE A 175 -1.28 10.30 -10.60
N THR A 176 -1.68 11.33 -9.85
CA THR A 176 -1.51 12.73 -10.25
C THR A 176 -0.04 13.11 -10.41
N LEU A 177 0.82 12.63 -9.52
CA LEU A 177 2.26 12.90 -9.52
C LEU A 177 3.07 11.92 -10.40
N SER A 178 2.47 10.81 -10.85
CA SER A 178 3.15 9.85 -11.71
C SER A 178 3.45 10.46 -13.07
N SER A 179 4.75 10.63 -13.37
CA SER A 179 5.26 11.19 -14.63
C SER A 179 4.95 10.30 -15.85
N THR A 180 4.81 8.99 -15.66
CA THR A 180 4.43 8.06 -16.74
C THR A 180 2.92 8.00 -16.89
N LYS A 181 2.42 8.64 -17.95
CA LYS A 181 1.04 8.53 -18.43
C LYS A 181 1.08 7.67 -19.69
N PHE A 182 0.36 6.56 -19.69
CA PHE A 182 0.16 5.78 -20.91
C PHE A 182 -1.05 6.38 -21.62
N HIS A 183 -0.80 6.97 -22.79
CA HIS A 183 -1.84 7.35 -23.74
C HIS A 183 -2.42 6.11 -24.43
#